data_AF-A0A9D4QA66-F1
#
_entry.id   AF-A0A9D4QA66-F1
#
_cell.length_a   1.000
_cell.length_b   1.000
_cell.length_c   1.000
_cell.angle_alpha   90.00
_cell.angle_beta   90.00
_cell.angle_gamma   90.00
#
_symmetry.space_group_name_H-M   'P 1'
#
loop_
_entity.id
_entity.type
_entity.pdbx_description
1 polymer ?
#
loop_
_entity_poly.entity_id
_entity_poly.type
_entity_poly.pdbx_seq_one_letter_code
_entity_poly.pdbx_strand_id
1 'polypeptide(L)'
;MTRMSSRILPSYPAGHIISLMAVECTHISVAVASVPKVAVGVLCVPMVLFALWRRVGTLPVVCCVAWQLFTFFLLIPFVKLQKKLWLRKLKWHDARLRKIADILSSVRLVKLYAWEEAFADSVTELRGREVNEQFSSNLVDGLMDCIFVSSSSVVRQ
;
A
#
# COMPACT_ATOMS: atom_id res chain seq x y z
N MET A 1 25.66 -0.08 16.58
CA MET A 1 25.50 0.70 17.84
C MET A 1 26.81 1.24 18.38
N THR A 2 27.94 0.54 18.20
CA THR A 2 29.26 0.87 18.78
C THR A 2 29.96 2.14 18.25
N ARG A 3 29.40 2.83 17.24
CA ARG A 3 29.95 4.09 16.70
C ARG A 3 28.96 5.26 16.69
N MET A 4 27.78 5.12 17.29
CA MET A 4 26.84 6.25 17.40
C MET A 4 27.29 7.20 18.52
N SER A 5 27.31 8.50 18.23
CA SER A 5 27.64 9.54 19.21
C SER A 5 26.67 9.49 20.38
N SER A 6 27.18 9.63 21.61
CA SER A 6 26.39 9.58 22.86
C SER A 6 25.28 10.64 22.92
N ARG A 7 25.37 11.70 22.13
CA ARG A 7 24.33 12.75 22.01
C ARG A 7 23.09 12.30 21.23
N ILE A 8 23.21 11.30 20.36
CA ILE A 8 22.13 10.84 19.45
C ILE A 8 21.43 9.59 20.00
N LEU A 9 22.10 8.86 20.90
CA LEU A 9 21.58 7.64 21.55
C LEU A 9 20.21 7.83 22.22
N PRO A 10 19.90 8.95 22.90
CA PRO A 10 18.59 9.17 23.52
C PRO A 10 17.45 9.28 22.50
N SER A 11 17.76 9.76 21.28
CA SER A 11 16.77 9.98 20.22
C SER A 11 16.38 8.70 19.47
N TYR A 12 17.20 7.64 19.55
CA TYR A 12 16.96 6.36 18.89
C TYR A 12 16.98 5.20 19.90
N PRO A 13 15.86 4.94 20.58
CA PRO A 13 15.73 3.79 21.47
C PRO A 13 15.97 2.48 20.71
N ALA A 14 16.49 1.46 21.39
CA ALA A 14 16.71 0.14 20.78
C ALA A 14 15.43 -0.40 20.11
N GLY A 15 14.25 -0.17 20.70
CA GLY A 15 12.96 -0.56 20.13
C GLY A 15 12.65 0.11 18.78
N HIS A 16 13.03 1.38 18.61
CA HIS A 16 12.85 2.09 17.34
C HIS A 16 13.73 1.49 16.25
N ILE A 17 14.99 1.17 16.57
CA ILE A 17 15.92 0.53 15.64
C ILE A 17 15.41 -0.87 15.24
N ILE A 18 14.90 -1.64 16.19
CA ILE A 18 14.34 -2.97 15.90
C ILE A 18 13.11 -2.86 14.99
N SER A 19 12.21 -1.90 15.25
CA SER A 19 11.06 -1.64 14.39
C SER A 19 11.47 -1.24 12.98
N LEU A 20 12.48 -0.37 12.86
CA LEU A 20 13.04 0.06 11.58
C LEU A 20 13.58 -1.16 10.79
N MET A 21 14.36 -2.00 11.45
CA MET A 21 14.96 -3.20 10.85
C MET A 21 13.93 -4.26 10.47
N ALA A 22 12.83 -4.40 11.22
CA ALA A 22 11.82 -5.41 10.96
C ALA A 22 10.78 -4.96 9.90
N VAL A 23 10.28 -3.73 10.01
CA VAL A 23 9.18 -3.24 9.17
C VAL A 23 9.70 -2.48 7.96
N GLU A 24 10.60 -1.52 8.13
CA GLU A 24 11.02 -0.69 7.01
C GLU A 24 11.96 -1.43 6.05
N CYS A 25 12.89 -2.25 6.55
CA CYS A 25 13.74 -3.05 5.66
C CYS A 25 12.95 -4.05 4.82
N THR A 26 11.85 -4.61 5.35
CA THR A 26 11.01 -5.53 4.56
C THR A 26 10.26 -4.79 3.45
N HIS A 27 9.73 -3.60 3.73
CA HIS A 27 9.15 -2.73 2.71
C HIS A 27 10.17 -2.33 1.63
N ILE A 28 11.38 -1.95 2.02
CA ILE A 28 12.46 -1.60 1.07
C ILE A 28 12.84 -2.81 0.23
N SER A 29 12.98 -3.99 0.85
CA SER A 29 13.32 -5.23 0.14
C SER A 29 12.32 -5.55 -0.97
N VAL A 30 11.01 -5.48 -0.66
CA VAL A 30 9.95 -5.68 -1.66
C VAL A 30 9.99 -4.60 -2.75
N ALA A 31 10.22 -3.34 -2.38
CA ALA A 31 10.33 -2.24 -3.35
C ALA A 31 11.51 -2.47 -4.32
N VAL A 32 12.70 -2.81 -3.81
CA VAL A 32 13.89 -3.12 -4.62
C VAL A 32 13.62 -4.31 -5.54
N ALA A 33 12.95 -5.36 -5.05
CA ALA A 33 12.58 -6.51 -5.87
C ALA A 33 11.57 -6.17 -7.00
N SER A 34 10.86 -5.04 -6.91
CA SER A 34 9.91 -4.60 -7.94
C SER A 34 10.57 -3.78 -9.07
N VAL A 35 11.71 -3.13 -8.82
CA VAL A 35 12.39 -2.25 -9.80
C VAL A 35 12.71 -2.97 -11.12
N PRO A 36 13.28 -4.19 -11.13
CA PRO A 36 13.56 -4.90 -12.38
C PRO A 36 12.31 -5.15 -13.22
N LYS A 37 11.14 -5.37 -12.60
CA LYS A 37 9.88 -5.65 -13.32
C LYS A 37 9.46 -4.44 -14.17
N VAL A 38 9.63 -3.23 -13.64
CA VAL A 38 9.32 -1.99 -14.36
C VAL A 38 10.28 -1.80 -15.53
N ALA A 39 11.58 -2.00 -15.31
CA ALA A 39 12.59 -1.88 -16.35
C ALA A 39 12.35 -2.87 -17.51
N VAL A 40 12.05 -4.13 -17.19
CA VAL A 40 11.69 -5.15 -18.19
C VAL A 40 10.43 -4.76 -18.95
N GLY A 41 9.39 -4.27 -18.27
CA GLY A 41 8.16 -3.81 -18.92
C GLY A 41 8.41 -2.69 -19.94
N VAL A 42 9.22 -1.69 -19.58
CA VAL A 42 9.56 -0.55 -20.47
C VAL A 42 10.33 -1.00 -21.70
N LEU A 43 11.18 -2.04 -21.59
CA LEU A 43 11.94 -2.59 -22.72
C LEU A 43 11.10 -3.52 -23.60
N CYS A 44 10.24 -4.35 -22.99
CA CYS A 44 9.44 -5.34 -23.72
C CYS A 44 8.29 -4.73 -24.54
N VAL A 45 7.57 -3.72 -24.00
CA VAL A 45 6.43 -3.09 -24.70
C VAL A 45 6.79 -2.57 -26.10
N PRO A 46 7.85 -1.76 -26.31
CA PRO A 46 8.20 -1.28 -27.65
C PRO A 46 8.68 -2.40 -28.57
N MET A 47 9.37 -3.42 -28.05
CA MET A 47 9.75 -4.60 -28.84
C MET A 47 8.53 -5.35 -29.38
N VAL A 48 7.50 -5.54 -28.55
CA VAL A 48 6.26 -6.20 -28.96
C VAL A 48 5.49 -5.36 -29.97
N LEU A 49 5.38 -4.05 -29.76
CA LEU A 49 4.73 -3.14 -30.72
C LEU A 49 5.45 -3.12 -32.07
N PHE A 50 6.79 -3.14 -32.08
CA PHE A 50 7.57 -3.21 -33.31
C PHE A 50 7.40 -4.55 -34.04
N ALA A 51 7.37 -5.66 -33.31
CA ALA A 51 7.10 -6.97 -33.87
C ALA A 51 5.69 -7.06 -34.47
N LEU A 52 4.69 -6.49 -33.78
CA LEU A 52 3.30 -6.42 -34.25
C LEU A 52 3.18 -5.59 -35.54
N TRP A 53 3.87 -4.44 -35.60
CA TRP A 53 3.90 -3.58 -36.78
C TRP A 53 4.44 -4.32 -38.01
N ARG A 54 5.54 -5.07 -37.86
CA ARG A 54 6.12 -5.85 -38.97
C ARG A 54 5.24 -6.99 -39.47
N ARG A 55 4.38 -7.58 -38.62
CA ARG A 55 3.60 -8.77 -38.96
C ARG A 55 2.18 -8.46 -39.45
N VAL A 56 1.51 -7.46 -38.86
CA VAL A 56 0.07 -7.22 -39.05
C VAL A 56 -0.23 -5.85 -39.69
N GLY A 57 0.75 -4.95 -39.74
CA GLY A 57 0.61 -3.61 -40.31
C GLY A 57 0.29 -2.52 -39.28
N THR A 58 -0.10 -1.33 -39.76
CA THR A 58 -0.21 -0.10 -38.94
C THR A 58 -1.48 -0.01 -38.09
N LEU A 59 -2.63 -0.44 -38.63
CA LEU A 59 -3.93 -0.32 -37.96
C LEU A 59 -3.99 -0.95 -36.54
N PRO A 60 -3.61 -2.24 -36.33
CA PRO A 60 -3.69 -2.86 -35.00
C PRO A 60 -2.72 -2.23 -34.00
N VAL A 61 -1.58 -1.72 -34.46
CA VAL A 61 -0.60 -1.03 -33.60
C VAL A 61 -1.20 0.26 -33.04
N VAL A 62 -1.88 1.04 -33.88
CA VAL A 62 -2.56 2.27 -33.44
C VAL A 62 -3.64 1.97 -32.41
N CYS A 63 -4.43 0.92 -32.62
CA CYS A 63 -5.44 0.47 -31.65
C CYS A 63 -4.83 0.04 -30.31
N CYS A 64 -3.74 -0.73 -30.32
CA CYS A 64 -3.04 -1.14 -29.09
C CYS A 64 -2.47 0.05 -28.32
N VAL A 65 -1.85 1.01 -29.02
CA VAL A 65 -1.30 2.22 -28.39
C VAL A 65 -2.42 3.09 -27.81
N ALA A 66 -3.53 3.26 -28.54
CA ALA A 66 -4.70 3.99 -28.04
C ALA A 66 -5.29 3.35 -26.78
N TRP A 67 -5.44 2.02 -26.76
CA TRP A 67 -5.88 1.28 -25.58
C TRP A 67 -4.92 1.44 -24.40
N GLN A 68 -3.61 1.32 -24.64
CA GLN A 68 -2.60 1.47 -23.59
C GLN A 68 -2.63 2.87 -22.97
N LEU A 69 -2.74 3.91 -23.79
CA LEU A 69 -2.88 5.30 -23.30
C LEU A 69 -4.17 5.49 -22.50
N PHE A 70 -5.28 4.93 -22.97
CA PHE A 70 -6.57 5.00 -22.28
C PHE A 70 -6.52 4.38 -20.89
N THR A 71 -6.02 3.14 -20.77
CA THR A 71 -5.87 2.45 -19.47
C THR A 71 -4.90 3.19 -18.54
N PHE A 72 -3.80 3.72 -19.06
CA PHE A 72 -2.84 4.51 -18.28
C PHE A 72 -3.50 5.78 -17.70
N PHE A 73 -4.28 6.50 -18.49
CA PHE A 73 -4.97 7.70 -18.03
C PHE A 73 -6.06 7.39 -17.00
N LEU A 74 -6.76 6.27 -17.18
CA LEU A 74 -7.77 5.77 -16.25
C LEU A 74 -7.17 5.40 -14.89
N LEU A 75 -5.92 4.95 -14.82
CA LEU A 75 -5.24 4.59 -13.57
C LEU A 75 -4.92 5.81 -12.68
N ILE A 76 -4.68 6.99 -13.26
CA ILE A 76 -4.28 8.21 -12.54
C ILE A 76 -5.25 8.58 -11.40
N PRO A 77 -6.57 8.74 -11.63
CA PRO A 77 -7.51 9.06 -10.56
C PRO A 77 -7.62 7.95 -9.50
N PHE A 78 -7.50 6.68 -9.89
CA PHE A 78 -7.53 5.56 -8.96
C PHE A 78 -6.34 5.55 -8.01
N VAL A 79 -5.13 5.83 -8.50
CA VAL A 79 -3.93 5.96 -7.65
C VAL A 79 -4.10 7.11 -6.64
N LYS A 80 -4.69 8.24 -7.06
CA LYS A 80 -4.99 9.35 -6.14
C LYS A 80 -6.01 8.94 -5.08
N LEU A 81 -7.03 8.18 -5.46
CA LEU A 81 -8.03 7.66 -4.53
C LEU A 81 -7.41 6.67 -3.53
N GLN A 82 -6.61 5.71 -4.00
CA GLN A 82 -5.88 4.77 -3.15
C GLN A 82 -4.99 5.50 -2.14
N LYS A 83 -4.23 6.51 -2.58
CA LYS A 83 -3.42 7.32 -1.67
C LYS A 83 -4.27 8.00 -0.58
N LYS A 84 -5.44 8.52 -0.94
CA LYS A 84 -6.36 9.15 0.03
C LYS A 84 -6.88 8.14 1.05
N LEU A 85 -7.28 6.95 0.60
CA LEU A 85 -7.74 5.87 1.47
C LEU A 85 -6.62 5.37 2.39
N TRP A 86 -5.40 5.22 1.86
CA TRP A 86 -4.22 4.84 2.64
C TRP A 86 -3.91 5.85 3.75
N LEU A 87 -3.97 7.16 3.47
CA LEU A 87 -3.78 8.19 4.48
C LEU A 87 -4.87 8.16 5.57
N ARG A 88 -6.13 7.88 5.20
CA ARG A 88 -7.23 7.70 6.16
C ARG A 88 -7.01 6.48 7.05
N LYS A 89 -6.61 5.36 6.45
CA LYS A 89 -6.28 4.13 7.18
C LYS A 89 -5.17 4.40 8.21
N LEU A 90 -4.08 5.06 7.81
CA LEU A 90 -3.00 5.42 8.73
C LEU A 90 -3.49 6.28 9.89
N LYS A 91 -4.34 7.28 9.62
CA LYS A 91 -4.91 8.12 10.68
C LYS A 91 -5.67 7.32 11.73
N TRP A 92 -6.50 6.36 11.31
CA TRP A 92 -7.25 5.50 12.24
C TRP A 92 -6.36 4.50 12.96
N HIS A 93 -5.38 3.93 12.25
CA HIS A 93 -4.39 3.02 12.79
C HIS A 93 -3.57 3.68 13.91
N ASP A 94 -3.07 4.90 13.68
CA ASP A 94 -2.31 5.66 14.67
C ASP A 94 -3.18 6.06 15.87
N ALA A 95 -4.44 6.46 15.63
CA ALA A 95 -5.39 6.74 16.71
C ALA A 95 -5.64 5.52 17.60
N ARG A 96 -5.78 4.32 17.00
CA ARG A 96 -5.94 3.05 17.72
C ARG A 96 -4.69 2.73 18.54
N LEU A 97 -3.50 2.82 17.94
CA LEU A 97 -2.24 2.54 18.63
C LEU A 97 -2.00 3.49 19.81
N ARG A 98 -2.30 4.78 19.62
CA ARG A 98 -2.19 5.78 20.68
C ARG A 98 -3.14 5.48 21.84
N LYS A 99 -4.40 5.18 21.56
CA LYS A 99 -5.39 4.77 22.58
C LYS A 99 -4.91 3.55 23.37
N ILE A 100 -4.38 2.53 22.70
CA ILE A 100 -3.83 1.33 23.36
C ILE A 100 -2.64 1.70 24.25
N ALA A 101 -1.74 2.58 23.78
CA ALA A 101 -0.61 3.04 24.56
C ALA A 101 -1.04 3.79 25.84
N ASP A 102 -2.04 4.68 25.73
CA ASP A 102 -2.58 5.41 26.88
C ASP A 102 -3.22 4.46 27.92
N ILE A 103 -3.98 3.45 27.45
CA ILE A 103 -4.56 2.40 28.31
C ILE A 103 -3.46 1.59 29.00
N LEU A 104 -2.42 1.19 28.26
CA LEU A 104 -1.31 0.39 28.80
C LEU A 104 -0.53 1.15 29.88
N SER A 105 -0.38 2.47 29.72
CA SER A 105 0.28 3.33 30.72
C SER A 105 -0.47 3.39 32.06
N SER A 106 -1.79 3.18 32.04
CA SER A 106 -2.69 3.29 33.19
C SER A 106 -3.36 1.96 33.60
N VAL A 107 -2.79 0.81 33.19
CA VAL A 107 -3.39 -0.53 33.32
C VAL A 107 -3.81 -0.91 34.75
N ARG A 108 -3.11 -0.41 35.77
CA ARG A 108 -3.45 -0.69 37.19
C ARG A 108 -4.80 -0.10 37.58
N LEU A 109 -5.12 1.10 37.10
CA LEU A 109 -6.40 1.75 37.36
C LEU A 109 -7.53 1.03 36.61
N VAL A 110 -7.28 0.64 35.37
CA VAL A 110 -8.25 -0.11 34.56
C VAL A 110 -8.69 -1.39 35.27
N LYS A 111 -7.75 -2.14 35.84
CA LYS A 111 -8.02 -3.37 36.60
C LYS A 111 -8.70 -3.10 37.95
N LEU A 112 -8.31 -2.04 38.64
CA LEU A 112 -8.90 -1.67 39.94
C LEU A 112 -10.40 -1.36 39.83
N TYR A 113 -10.80 -0.70 38.74
CA TYR A 113 -12.18 -0.30 38.49
C TYR A 113 -12.96 -1.24 37.56
N ALA A 114 -12.36 -2.36 37.13
CA ALA A 114 -12.94 -3.30 36.17
C ALA A 114 -13.46 -2.62 34.87
N TRP A 115 -12.77 -1.58 34.39
CA TRP A 115 -13.14 -0.83 33.18
C TRP A 115 -12.74 -1.53 31.87
N GLU A 116 -12.33 -2.80 31.92
CA GLU A 116 -11.79 -3.54 30.78
C GLU A 116 -12.76 -3.59 29.59
N GLU A 117 -14.06 -3.84 29.85
CA GLU A 117 -15.08 -3.89 28.79
C GLU A 117 -15.30 -2.52 28.12
N ALA A 118 -15.41 -1.45 28.91
CA ALA A 118 -15.61 -0.11 28.37
C ALA A 118 -14.45 0.34 27.47
N PHE A 119 -13.21 -0.02 27.82
CA PHE A 119 -12.05 0.24 26.96
C PHE A 119 -12.00 -0.67 25.74
N ALA A 120 -12.38 -1.94 25.87
CA ALA A 120 -12.47 -2.88 24.76
C ALA A 120 -13.48 -2.39 23.71
N ASP A 121 -14.64 -1.89 24.13
CA ASP A 121 -15.64 -1.31 23.24
C ASP A 121 -15.11 -0.07 22.52
N SER A 122 -14.42 0.83 23.23
CA SER A 122 -13.82 2.03 22.62
C SER A 122 -12.75 1.70 21.56
N VAL A 123 -11.94 0.66 21.79
CA VAL A 123 -10.94 0.19 20.80
C VAL A 123 -11.63 -0.51 19.63
N THR A 124 -12.69 -1.26 19.88
CA THR A 124 -13.47 -1.97 18.85
C THR A 124 -14.17 -0.99 17.91
N GLU A 125 -14.70 0.12 18.43
CA GLU A 125 -15.27 1.19 17.61
C GLU A 125 -14.22 1.77 16.63
N LEU A 126 -13.00 2.06 17.12
CA LEU A 126 -11.90 2.53 16.28
C LEU A 126 -11.49 1.50 15.22
N ARG A 127 -11.44 0.22 15.60
CA ARG A 127 -11.15 -0.89 14.68
C ARG A 127 -12.24 -1.01 13.61
N GLY A 128 -13.51 -0.83 13.95
CA GLY A 128 -14.61 -0.82 12.99
C GLY A 128 -14.43 0.25 11.90
N ARG A 129 -14.03 1.47 12.30
CA ARG A 129 -13.73 2.56 11.34
C ARG A 129 -12.53 2.25 10.45
N GLU A 130 -11.48 1.67 11.01
CA GLU A 130 -10.29 1.25 10.25
C GLU A 130 -10.62 0.15 9.22
N VAL A 131 -11.40 -0.85 9.61
CA VAL A 131 -11.82 -1.96 8.73
C VAL A 131 -12.71 -1.45 7.59
N ASN A 132 -13.58 -0.47 7.83
CA ASN A 132 -14.41 0.10 6.78
C ASN A 132 -13.58 0.85 5.70
N GLU A 133 -12.57 1.62 6.12
CA GLU A 133 -11.64 2.25 5.18
C GLU A 133 -10.77 1.20 4.47
N GLN A 134 -10.38 0.12 5.17
CA GLN A 134 -9.68 -1.02 4.57
C GLN A 134 -10.52 -1.70 3.48
N PHE A 135 -11.81 -1.92 3.73
CA PHE A 135 -12.72 -2.51 2.75
C PHE A 135 -12.84 -1.62 1.51
N SER A 136 -12.96 -0.30 1.69
CA SER A 136 -12.99 0.66 0.59
C SER A 136 -11.71 0.63 -0.25
N SER A 137 -10.53 0.51 0.39
CA SER A 137 -9.24 0.38 -0.28
C SER A 137 -9.14 -0.94 -1.06
N ASN A 138 -9.53 -2.06 -0.45
CA ASN A 138 -9.55 -3.37 -1.10
C ASN A 138 -10.52 -3.41 -2.29
N LEU A 139 -11.66 -2.74 -2.20
CA LEU A 139 -12.64 -2.65 -3.30
C LEU A 139 -12.03 -1.92 -4.50
N VAL A 140 -11.34 -0.81 -4.26
CA VAL A 140 -10.68 -0.04 -5.31
C VAL A 140 -9.54 -0.84 -5.94
N ASP A 141 -8.77 -1.62 -5.16
CA ASP A 141 -7.74 -2.52 -5.68
C ASP A 141 -8.34 -3.63 -6.54
N GLY A 142 -9.41 -4.29 -6.08
CA GLY A 142 -10.09 -5.33 -6.85
C GLY A 142 -10.66 -4.79 -8.18
N LEU A 143 -11.20 -3.58 -8.19
CA LEU A 143 -11.66 -2.93 -9.42
C LEU A 143 -10.51 -2.69 -10.40
N MET A 144 -9.34 -2.27 -9.91
CA MET A 144 -8.15 -2.10 -10.75
C MET A 144 -7.67 -3.43 -11.34
N ASP A 145 -7.61 -4.49 -10.53
CA ASP A 145 -7.21 -5.82 -10.99
C ASP A 145 -8.15 -6.34 -12.09
N CYS A 146 -9.47 -6.14 -11.95
CA CYS A 146 -10.45 -6.49 -12.97
C CYS A 146 -10.19 -5.80 -14.31
N ILE A 147 -9.84 -4.51 -14.30
CA ILE A 147 -9.52 -3.73 -15.51
C ILE A 147 -8.27 -4.29 -16.20
N PHE A 148 -7.24 -4.65 -15.43
CA PHE A 148 -6.02 -5.26 -15.97
C PHE A 148 -6.26 -6.68 -16.52
N VAL A 149 -6.99 -7.54 -15.79
CA VAL A 149 -7.32 -8.89 -16.24
C VAL A 149 -8.12 -8.87 -17.54
N SER A 150 -9.10 -7.97 -17.64
CA SER A 150 -9.94 -7.82 -18.83
C SER A 150 -9.10 -7.45 -20.05
N SER A 151 -8.15 -6.53 -19.88
CA SER A 151 -7.21 -6.13 -20.95
C SER A 151 -6.39 -7.32 -21.47
N SER A 152 -5.94 -8.21 -20.58
CA SER A 152 -5.19 -9.41 -20.98
C SER A 152 -6.04 -10.47 -21.69
N SER A 153 -7.34 -10.54 -21.37
CA SER A 153 -8.28 -11.47 -22.00
C SER A 153 -8.61 -11.07 -23.44
N VAL A 154 -8.77 -9.77 -23.70
CA VAL A 154 -9.06 -9.23 -25.04
C VAL A 154 -7.91 -9.50 -26.02
N VAL A 155 -6.68 -9.64 -25.53
CA VAL A 155 -5.49 -9.96 -26.35
C VAL A 155 -5.40 -11.46 -26.70
N ARG A 156 -6.12 -12.34 -25.98
CA ARG A 156 -6.03 -13.81 -26.14
C ARG A 156 -7.13 -14.39 -27.04
N GLN A 157 -8.17 -13.62 -27.38
CA GLN A 157 -9.19 -13.97 -28.38
C GLN A 157 -8.78 -13.51 -29.78
#